data_AF-A0A969JFM2-F1
#
_entry.id   AF-A0A969JFM2-F1
#
_cell.length_a   1.000
_cell.length_b   1.000
_cell.length_c   1.000
_cell.angle_alpha   90.00
_cell.angle_beta   90.00
_cell.angle_gamma   90.00
#
_symmetry.space_group_name_H-M   'P 1'
#
loop_
_entity.id
_entity.type
_entity.pdbx_description
1 polymer ?
#
loop_
_entity_poly.entity_id
_entity_poly.type
_entity_poly.pdbx_seq_one_letter_code
_entity_poly.pdbx_strand_id
1 'polypeptide(L)'
;MITAVKLERAYTKEEIITMYLNTYDFGYNAHGIRAAAEVYFSKAPEQLTIEESATLVGMCQNSSLFNPIKRNEKTRLRRNKVLERCFNQNVITEKQYRELVNKPLDVSKFKNRTHNDGLATYFRMSLANEVRKLLKDKGILKPDGTTYDVYRDGLKIHTTINPEMQRLAEESMREHMRTLQAKYFKVWRGRDPWTYRDSETGDEQIRERLAILDAQIRQTNRYQLMRSRFLDGVLTDIESELDTVDVMDSDIINMLRQEKQPTLFETMQKNRSLSTNKIAIYRTIMTNENWTTLKKQWSSLQSTVKSEFAKRVPMKVLPTTPSVKKTPSCRL
;
A
#
# COMPACT_ATOMS: atom_id res chain seq x y z
N MET A 1 -0.27 6.24 31.36
CA MET A 1 0.58 7.25 32.03
C MET A 1 1.74 6.64 32.82
N ILE A 2 1.53 5.61 33.64
CA ILE A 2 2.60 4.99 34.46
C ILE A 2 3.83 4.56 33.64
N THR A 3 3.62 3.92 32.48
CA THR A 3 4.71 3.47 31.59
C THR A 3 5.53 4.61 31.00
N ALA A 4 4.89 5.74 30.68
CA ALA A 4 5.59 6.92 30.14
C ALA A 4 6.53 7.53 31.18
N VAL A 5 6.07 7.66 32.43
CA VAL A 5 6.92 8.15 33.55
C VAL A 5 8.10 7.21 33.81
N LYS A 6 7.89 5.90 33.70
CA LYS A 6 8.98 4.92 33.83
C LYS A 6 10.02 5.08 32.72
N LEU A 7 9.60 5.27 31.47
CA LEU A 7 10.50 5.53 30.35
C LEU A 7 11.30 6.81 30.54
N GLU A 8 10.66 7.92 30.94
CA GLU A 8 11.34 9.20 31.16
C GLU A 8 12.32 9.21 32.34
N ARG A 9 12.14 8.31 33.31
CA ARG A 9 13.10 8.13 34.41
C ARG A 9 14.29 7.26 34.03
N ALA A 10 14.13 6.39 33.03
CA ALA A 10 15.14 5.42 32.63
C ALA A 10 15.98 5.86 31.43
N TYR A 11 15.45 6.75 30.59
CA TYR A 11 16.06 7.16 29.32
C TYR A 11 16.01 8.69 29.15
N THR A 12 16.98 9.23 28.41
CA THR A 12 17.00 10.66 28.02
C THR A 12 15.94 10.97 26.97
N LYS A 13 15.63 12.25 26.76
CA LYS A 13 14.66 12.67 25.74
C LYS A 13 15.13 12.31 24.33
N GLU A 14 16.43 12.39 24.09
CA GLU A 14 17.10 12.00 22.85
C GLU A 14 16.99 10.50 22.60
N GLU A 15 17.15 9.66 23.64
CA GLU A 15 16.97 8.22 23.53
C GLU A 15 15.50 7.85 23.25
N ILE A 16 14.56 8.50 23.93
CA ILE A 16 13.13 8.25 23.75
C ILE A 16 12.70 8.59 22.31
N ILE A 17 13.09 9.75 21.79
CA ILE A 17 12.74 10.12 20.40
C ILE A 17 13.44 9.22 19.39
N THR A 18 14.66 8.79 19.66
CA THR A 18 15.41 7.84 18.81
C THR A 18 14.70 6.48 18.76
N MET A 19 14.29 5.93 19.90
CA MET A 19 13.52 4.68 19.96
C MET A 19 12.19 4.80 19.22
N TYR A 20 11.47 5.91 19.42
CA TYR A 20 10.20 6.16 18.72
C TYR A 20 10.41 6.21 17.21
N LEU A 21 11.34 7.04 16.74
CA LEU A 21 11.60 7.22 15.30
C LEU A 21 12.18 5.98 14.64
N ASN A 22 12.85 5.08 15.37
CA ASN A 22 13.34 3.81 14.82
C ASN A 22 12.27 2.72 14.78
N THR A 23 11.19 2.86 15.55
CA THR A 23 10.13 1.83 15.64
C THR A 23 8.88 2.19 14.85
N TYR A 24 8.61 3.49 14.66
CA TYR A 24 7.40 3.96 14.01
C TYR A 24 7.25 3.45 12.57
N ASP A 25 6.02 3.05 12.19
CA ASP A 25 5.71 2.51 10.88
C ASP A 25 5.23 3.62 9.92
N PHE A 26 6.01 3.87 8.87
CA PHE A 26 5.69 4.83 7.82
C PHE A 26 4.91 4.22 6.64
N GLY A 27 4.59 2.92 6.69
CA GLY A 27 3.98 2.18 5.59
C GLY A 27 5.02 1.72 4.56
N TYR A 28 4.59 0.88 3.60
CA TYR A 28 5.47 0.30 2.57
C TYR A 28 6.72 -0.42 3.15
N ASN A 29 6.56 -1.10 4.28
CA ASN A 29 7.63 -1.76 5.05
C ASN A 29 8.74 -0.81 5.54
N ALA A 30 8.50 0.51 5.54
CA ALA A 30 9.42 1.50 6.07
C ALA A 30 9.24 1.62 7.60
N HIS A 31 9.78 0.65 8.34
CA HIS A 31 9.86 0.71 9.80
C HIS A 31 11.07 1.54 10.21
N GLY A 32 10.78 2.68 10.83
CA GLY A 32 11.76 3.63 11.30
C GLY A 32 12.19 4.69 10.27
N ILE A 33 12.72 5.80 10.78
CA ILE A 33 12.98 7.01 10.01
C ILE A 33 14.02 6.81 8.90
N ARG A 34 15.03 5.96 9.13
CA ARG A 34 16.03 5.60 8.12
C ARG A 34 15.42 4.85 6.93
N ALA A 35 14.55 3.87 7.21
CA ALA A 35 13.86 3.15 6.16
C ALA A 35 12.90 4.07 5.41
N ALA A 36 12.21 4.98 6.11
CA ALA A 36 11.30 5.95 5.50
C ALA A 36 12.04 6.95 4.59
N ALA A 37 13.16 7.52 5.04
CA ALA A 37 14.00 8.42 4.25
C ALA A 37 14.44 7.77 2.93
N GLU A 38 14.83 6.49 3.00
CA GLU A 38 15.25 5.73 1.83
C GLU A 38 14.08 5.38 0.89
N VAL A 39 12.95 4.93 1.44
CA VAL A 39 11.77 4.53 0.66
C VAL A 39 11.11 5.72 -0.02
N TYR A 40 10.95 6.85 0.68
CA TYR A 40 10.25 8.02 0.15
C TYR A 40 11.13 8.94 -0.68
N PHE A 41 12.41 9.12 -0.29
CA PHE A 41 13.28 10.13 -0.89
C PHE A 41 14.60 9.58 -1.43
N SER A 42 14.89 8.27 -1.28
CA SER A 42 16.17 7.66 -1.65
C SER A 42 17.38 8.36 -1.01
N LYS A 43 17.26 8.75 0.27
CA LYS A 43 18.28 9.50 1.03
C LYS A 43 18.55 8.88 2.41
N ALA A 44 19.73 9.15 2.95
CA ALA A 44 20.00 8.93 4.36
C ALA A 44 19.30 10.03 5.21
N PRO A 45 18.92 9.76 6.48
CA PRO A 45 18.27 10.75 7.35
C PRO A 45 19.00 12.10 7.43
N GLU A 46 20.33 12.07 7.45
CA GLU A 46 21.19 13.25 7.57
C GLU A 46 21.20 14.10 6.30
N GLN A 47 20.74 13.55 5.18
CA GLN A 47 20.68 14.20 3.87
C GLN A 47 19.28 14.74 3.53
N LEU A 48 18.30 14.54 4.42
CA LEU A 48 16.94 15.03 4.21
C LEU A 48 16.92 16.55 4.26
N THR A 49 16.19 17.15 3.32
CA THR A 49 15.90 18.58 3.37
C THR A 49 14.84 18.88 4.44
N ILE A 50 14.63 20.15 4.76
CA ILE A 50 13.67 20.57 5.78
C ILE A 50 12.25 20.14 5.40
N GLU A 51 11.84 20.29 4.14
CA GLU A 51 10.52 19.88 3.66
C GLU A 51 10.33 18.37 3.63
N GLU A 52 11.36 17.59 3.32
CA GLU A 52 11.32 16.12 3.38
C GLU A 52 11.20 15.66 4.84
N SER A 53 11.98 16.25 5.74
CA SER A 53 11.91 16.01 7.18
C SER A 53 10.53 16.38 7.74
N ALA A 54 10.00 17.54 7.37
CA ALA A 54 8.67 17.99 7.78
C ALA A 54 7.56 17.08 7.25
N THR A 55 7.75 16.46 6.08
CA THR A 55 6.83 15.45 5.55
C THR A 55 6.81 14.21 6.43
N LEU A 56 7.98 13.63 6.75
CA LEU A 56 8.07 12.44 7.61
C LEU A 56 7.53 12.72 9.02
N VAL A 57 7.87 13.87 9.61
CA VAL A 57 7.31 14.28 10.91
C VAL A 57 5.79 14.46 10.84
N GLY A 58 5.27 15.00 9.74
CA GLY A 58 3.84 15.12 9.50
C GLY A 58 3.12 13.78 9.46
N MET A 59 3.78 12.76 8.88
CA MET A 59 3.30 11.39 8.82
C MET A 59 3.21 10.71 10.18
N CYS A 60 4.06 11.07 11.16
CA CYS A 60 4.02 10.49 12.51
C CYS A 60 2.65 10.61 13.21
N GLN A 61 1.80 11.56 12.79
CA GLN A 61 0.42 11.62 13.27
C GLN A 61 -0.43 10.45 12.75
N ASN A 62 -0.32 10.14 11.45
CA ASN A 62 -1.01 9.03 10.80
C ASN A 62 -0.41 8.77 9.40
N SER A 63 0.48 7.78 9.28
CA SER A 63 1.15 7.41 8.03
C SER A 63 0.21 6.96 6.90
N SER A 64 -0.98 6.46 7.25
CA SER A 64 -1.97 6.01 6.26
C SER A 64 -2.75 7.21 5.68
N LEU A 65 -3.18 8.12 6.55
CA LEU A 65 -3.93 9.32 6.16
C LEU A 65 -3.06 10.33 5.41
N PHE A 66 -1.82 10.52 5.86
CA PHE A 66 -0.85 11.47 5.30
C PHE A 66 0.19 10.77 4.43
N ASN A 67 -0.27 9.85 3.57
CA ASN A 67 0.62 9.14 2.66
C ASN A 67 0.84 9.93 1.36
N PRO A 68 2.07 10.40 1.05
CA PRO A 68 2.29 11.29 -0.09
C PRO A 68 2.15 10.61 -1.46
N ILE A 69 2.19 9.27 -1.50
CA ILE A 69 1.98 8.48 -2.72
C ILE A 69 0.50 8.36 -3.07
N LYS A 70 -0.37 8.23 -2.04
CA LYS A 70 -1.82 8.06 -2.23
C LYS A 70 -2.58 9.38 -2.17
N ARG A 71 -2.14 10.31 -1.32
CA ARG A 71 -2.85 11.55 -0.95
C ARG A 71 -1.86 12.72 -0.91
N ASN A 72 -1.29 13.08 -2.06
CA ASN A 72 -0.19 14.05 -2.15
C ASN A 72 -0.57 15.43 -1.59
N GLU A 73 -1.69 16.02 -2.03
CA GLU A 73 -2.14 17.33 -1.56
C GLU A 73 -2.44 17.36 -0.06
N LYS A 74 -3.15 16.35 0.46
CA LYS A 74 -3.44 16.22 1.91
C LYS A 74 -2.15 16.14 2.72
N THR A 75 -1.16 15.41 2.22
CA THR A 75 0.16 15.27 2.87
C THR A 75 0.96 16.58 2.79
N ARG A 76 0.89 17.30 1.67
CA ARG A 76 1.51 18.63 1.52
C ARG A 76 0.97 19.62 2.53
N LEU A 77 -0.35 19.70 2.71
CA LEU A 77 -0.97 20.55 3.72
C LEU A 77 -0.50 20.18 5.14
N ARG A 78 -0.37 18.88 5.43
CA ARG A 78 0.15 18.41 6.72
C ARG A 78 1.62 18.80 6.94
N ARG A 79 2.47 18.65 5.92
CA ARG A 79 3.87 19.11 5.95
C ARG A 79 3.95 20.62 6.20
N ASN A 80 3.08 21.42 5.57
CA ASN A 80 3.04 22.86 5.79
C ASN A 80 2.67 23.23 7.24
N LYS A 81 1.81 22.45 7.90
CA LYS A 81 1.55 22.61 9.34
C LYS A 81 2.74 22.31 10.23
N VAL A 82 3.63 21.41 9.82
CA VAL A 82 4.91 21.17 10.52
C VAL A 82 5.85 22.34 10.29
N LEU A 83 5.97 22.84 9.05
CA LEU A 83 6.78 24.01 8.74
C LEU A 83 6.33 25.27 9.49
N GLU A 84 5.01 25.48 9.63
CA GLU A 84 4.42 26.56 10.44
C GLU A 84 4.89 26.48 11.91
N ARG A 85 4.95 25.27 12.48
CA ARG A 85 5.48 25.07 13.83
C ARG A 85 6.98 25.33 13.92
N CYS A 86 7.76 24.92 12.92
CA CYS A 86 9.20 25.21 12.86
C CYS A 86 9.46 26.72 12.78
N PHE A 87 8.67 27.45 12.00
CA PHE A 87 8.75 28.90 11.91
C PHE A 87 8.43 29.56 13.26
N ASN A 88 7.32 29.18 13.90
CA ASN A 88 6.92 29.71 15.21
C ASN A 88 7.93 29.42 16.33
N GLN A 89 8.76 28.38 16.17
CA GLN A 89 9.85 28.03 17.10
C GLN A 89 11.21 28.61 16.68
N ASN A 90 11.25 29.50 15.68
CA ASN A 90 12.47 30.12 15.14
C ASN A 90 13.51 29.13 14.59
N VAL A 91 13.07 27.94 14.16
CA VAL A 91 13.95 26.93 13.51
C VAL A 91 14.24 27.30 12.06
N ILE A 92 13.31 28.00 11.40
CA ILE A 92 13.44 28.49 10.02
C ILE A 92 13.07 29.97 9.95
N THR A 93 13.65 30.69 8.99
CA THR A 93 13.34 32.11 8.72
C THR A 93 12.00 32.27 7.99
N GLU A 94 11.39 33.45 8.10
CA GLU A 94 10.15 33.79 7.36
C GLU A 94 10.31 33.61 5.85
N LYS A 95 11.48 33.97 5.31
CA LYS A 95 11.79 33.78 3.89
C LYS A 95 11.76 32.29 3.50
N GLN A 96 12.44 31.44 4.29
CA GLN A 96 12.43 29.99 4.07
C GLN A 96 11.03 29.41 4.23
N TYR A 97 10.26 29.85 5.23
CA TYR A 97 8.89 29.38 5.44
C TYR A 97 8.01 29.63 4.22
N ARG A 98 7.99 30.87 3.70
CA ARG A 98 7.22 31.24 2.50
C ARG A 98 7.64 30.44 1.26
N GLU A 99 8.93 30.18 1.11
CA GLU A 99 9.45 29.36 0.00
C GLU A 99 9.01 27.90 0.13
N LEU A 100 9.18 27.29 1.30
CA LEU A 100 8.92 25.87 1.53
C LEU A 100 7.43 25.51 1.50
N VAL A 101 6.55 26.40 1.96
CA VAL A 101 5.08 26.19 1.93
C VAL A 101 4.53 26.12 0.51
N ASN A 102 5.12 26.90 -0.40
CA ASN A 102 4.75 26.94 -1.81
C ASN A 102 5.42 25.83 -2.63
N LYS A 103 6.43 25.15 -2.09
CA LYS A 103 7.14 24.08 -2.80
C LYS A 103 6.27 22.82 -2.91
N PRO A 104 6.06 22.27 -4.12
CA PRO A 104 5.29 21.03 -4.30
C PRO A 104 5.94 19.86 -3.56
N LEU A 105 5.15 18.82 -3.23
CA LEU A 105 5.67 17.63 -2.56
C LEU A 105 6.23 16.66 -3.59
N ASP A 106 7.55 16.64 -3.76
CA ASP A 106 8.22 15.72 -4.68
C ASP A 106 8.48 14.36 -4.02
N VAL A 107 7.87 13.32 -4.59
CA VAL A 107 8.06 11.91 -4.24
C VAL A 107 8.45 11.07 -5.47
N SER A 108 9.03 11.71 -6.48
CA SER A 108 9.48 11.06 -7.72
C SER A 108 10.51 9.96 -7.48
N LYS A 109 11.28 10.06 -6.40
CA LYS A 109 12.30 9.08 -5.98
C LYS A 109 11.76 7.96 -5.09
N PHE A 110 10.44 7.86 -4.92
CA PHE A 110 9.83 6.81 -4.13
C PHE A 110 10.18 5.42 -4.68
N LYS A 111 10.63 4.53 -3.79
CA LYS A 111 10.92 3.13 -4.09
C LYS A 111 10.34 2.25 -2.99
N ASN A 112 9.30 1.51 -3.32
CA ASN A 112 8.79 0.47 -2.44
C ASN A 112 9.80 -0.68 -2.41
N ARG A 113 10.60 -0.76 -1.34
CA ARG A 113 11.48 -1.90 -1.11
C ARG A 113 10.67 -3.07 -0.59
N THR A 114 10.69 -4.16 -1.33
CA THR A 114 9.99 -5.39 -0.95
C THR A 114 10.99 -6.44 -0.48
N HIS A 115 10.51 -7.46 0.21
CA HIS A 115 11.34 -8.62 0.59
C HIS A 115 11.89 -9.39 -0.64
N ASN A 116 11.43 -9.07 -1.84
CA ASN A 116 11.90 -9.65 -3.10
C ASN A 116 13.07 -8.87 -3.72
N ASP A 117 13.58 -7.83 -3.05
CA ASP A 117 14.75 -7.09 -3.51
C ASP A 117 16.05 -7.70 -2.98
N GLY A 118 17.08 -7.69 -3.83
CA GLY A 118 18.42 -8.20 -3.54
C GLY A 118 18.66 -9.63 -4.02
N LEU A 119 19.87 -10.13 -3.76
CA LEU A 119 20.29 -11.48 -4.17
C LEU A 119 19.60 -12.57 -3.33
N ALA A 120 19.40 -13.74 -3.94
CA ALA A 120 19.02 -14.97 -3.27
C ALA A 120 17.70 -14.88 -2.45
N THR A 121 16.66 -14.28 -3.03
CA THR A 121 15.37 -14.04 -2.34
C THR A 121 14.74 -15.32 -1.78
N TYR A 122 14.72 -16.40 -2.58
CA TYR A 122 14.20 -17.70 -2.15
C TYR A 122 15.03 -18.29 -1.00
N PHE A 123 16.36 -18.26 -1.13
CA PHE A 123 17.27 -18.72 -0.09
C PHE A 123 17.06 -17.97 1.22
N ARG A 124 16.93 -16.64 1.18
CA ARG A 124 16.68 -15.82 2.37
C ARG A 124 15.37 -16.19 3.07
N MET A 125 14.33 -16.55 2.32
CA MET A 125 13.06 -17.01 2.87
C MET A 125 13.21 -18.38 3.56
N SER A 126 13.88 -19.34 2.92
CA SER A 126 14.18 -20.65 3.52
C SER A 126 15.04 -20.52 4.77
N LEU A 127 16.11 -19.73 4.67
CA LEU A 127 17.05 -19.44 5.74
C LEU A 127 16.34 -18.85 6.97
N ALA A 128 15.37 -17.95 6.78
CA ALA A 128 14.63 -17.40 7.91
C ALA A 128 13.88 -18.49 8.70
N ASN A 129 13.31 -19.49 8.01
CA ASN A 129 12.65 -20.62 8.66
C ASN A 129 13.66 -21.55 9.35
N GLU A 130 14.79 -21.82 8.71
CA GLU A 130 15.87 -22.62 9.28
C GLU A 130 16.48 -21.97 10.52
N VAL A 131 16.71 -20.65 10.48
CA VAL A 131 17.24 -19.89 11.62
C VAL A 131 16.25 -19.88 12.78
N ARG A 132 14.94 -19.70 12.51
CA ARG A 132 13.91 -19.82 13.57
C ARG A 132 13.97 -21.18 14.24
N LYS A 133 14.05 -22.25 13.45
CA LYS A 133 14.15 -23.62 13.96
C LYS A 133 15.43 -23.81 14.77
N LEU A 134 16.57 -23.35 14.26
CA LEU A 134 17.87 -23.43 14.92
C LEU A 134 17.88 -22.72 16.28
N LEU A 135 17.34 -21.49 16.34
CA LEU A 135 17.27 -20.70 17.58
C LEU A 135 16.40 -21.41 18.62
N LYS A 136 15.28 -22.00 18.19
CA LYS A 136 14.40 -22.79 19.06
C LYS A 136 15.08 -24.06 19.56
N ASP A 137 15.67 -24.84 18.65
CA ASP A 137 16.30 -26.13 18.97
C ASP A 137 17.51 -25.96 19.91
N LYS A 138 18.23 -24.84 19.78
CA LYS A 138 19.35 -24.48 20.67
C LYS A 138 18.92 -23.76 21.96
N GLY A 139 17.64 -23.47 22.14
CA GLY A 139 17.15 -22.73 23.30
C GLY A 139 17.71 -21.30 23.41
N ILE A 140 18.06 -20.67 22.29
CA ILE A 140 18.63 -19.32 22.28
C ILE A 140 17.49 -18.31 22.42
N LEU A 141 17.45 -17.65 23.58
CA LEU A 141 16.46 -16.64 23.94
C LEU A 141 17.12 -15.28 24.11
N LYS A 142 16.31 -14.22 24.00
CA LYS A 142 16.70 -12.86 24.34
C LYS A 142 17.02 -12.74 25.84
N PRO A 143 17.71 -11.67 26.27
CA PRO A 143 17.99 -11.42 27.69
C PRO A 143 16.73 -11.34 28.57
N ASP A 144 15.57 -10.99 27.98
CA ASP A 144 14.27 -10.93 28.65
C ASP A 144 13.52 -12.28 28.68
N GLY A 145 14.12 -13.35 28.14
CA GLY A 145 13.52 -14.68 28.04
C GLY A 145 12.59 -14.89 26.85
N THR A 146 12.41 -13.90 25.97
CA THR A 146 11.57 -14.04 24.77
C THR A 146 12.33 -14.63 23.58
N THR A 147 11.61 -15.16 22.58
CA THR A 147 12.24 -15.69 21.36
C THR A 147 12.65 -14.58 20.41
N TYR A 148 13.79 -14.76 19.73
CA TYR A 148 14.23 -13.85 18.67
C TYR A 148 13.31 -13.84 17.45
N ASP A 149 12.97 -12.64 16.97
CA ASP A 149 12.31 -12.40 15.69
C ASP A 149 13.38 -12.10 14.62
N VAL A 150 13.54 -13.05 13.70
CA VAL A 150 14.53 -13.01 12.61
C VAL A 150 14.38 -11.77 11.71
N TYR A 151 13.20 -11.15 11.65
CA TYR A 151 12.98 -9.97 10.81
C TYR A 151 13.10 -8.64 11.55
N ARG A 152 12.96 -8.63 12.89
CA ARG A 152 12.83 -7.38 13.66
C ARG A 152 13.98 -7.11 14.62
N ASP A 153 14.64 -8.14 15.13
CA ASP A 153 15.64 -8.01 16.19
C ASP A 153 17.05 -7.66 15.67
N GLY A 154 17.20 -7.29 14.39
CA GLY A 154 18.47 -6.81 13.83
C GLY A 154 19.58 -7.85 13.76
N LEU A 155 19.23 -9.14 13.73
CA LEU A 155 20.20 -10.23 13.65
C LEU A 155 21.08 -10.13 12.40
N LYS A 156 22.40 -10.29 12.57
CA LYS A 156 23.36 -10.42 11.46
C LYS A 156 23.63 -11.89 11.21
N ILE A 157 23.14 -12.40 10.08
CA ILE A 157 23.27 -13.82 9.70
C ILE A 157 24.33 -13.93 8.61
N HIS A 158 25.45 -14.58 8.92
CA HIS A 158 26.49 -14.92 7.96
C HIS A 158 26.22 -16.32 7.40
N THR A 159 26.31 -16.46 6.09
CA THR A 159 25.98 -17.72 5.40
C THR A 159 27.09 -18.11 4.43
N THR A 160 27.06 -19.37 4.00
CA THR A 160 28.03 -19.95 3.06
C THR A 160 27.65 -19.75 1.60
N ILE A 161 26.56 -19.05 1.30
CA ILE A 161 26.09 -18.86 -0.08
C ILE A 161 27.13 -18.09 -0.89
N ASN A 162 27.51 -18.65 -2.03
CA ASN A 162 28.37 -17.97 -2.98
C ASN A 162 27.51 -17.10 -3.91
N PRO A 163 27.71 -15.76 -3.93
CA PRO A 163 26.87 -14.85 -4.71
C PRO A 163 26.99 -15.08 -6.23
N GLU A 164 28.17 -15.45 -6.74
CA GLU A 164 28.36 -15.71 -8.16
C GLU A 164 27.66 -17.01 -8.60
N MET A 165 27.78 -18.07 -7.79
CA MET A 165 27.09 -19.33 -8.08
C MET A 165 25.56 -19.16 -8.04
N GLN A 166 25.06 -18.39 -7.07
CA GLN A 166 23.63 -18.07 -6.99
C GLN A 166 23.16 -17.29 -8.23
N ARG A 167 23.95 -16.30 -8.67
CA ARG A 167 23.65 -15.52 -9.88
C ARG A 167 23.56 -16.42 -11.12
N LEU A 168 24.50 -17.34 -11.29
CA LEU A 168 24.51 -18.31 -12.40
C LEU A 168 23.32 -19.28 -12.34
N ALA A 169 22.98 -19.78 -11.15
CA ALA A 169 21.81 -20.65 -10.96
C ALA A 169 20.51 -19.91 -11.31
N GLU A 170 20.35 -18.67 -10.87
CA GLU A 170 19.21 -17.82 -11.21
C GLU A 170 19.17 -17.50 -12.72
N GLU A 171 20.31 -17.38 -13.38
CA GLU A 171 20.41 -17.24 -14.84
C GLU A 171 19.94 -18.48 -15.60
N SER A 172 20.43 -19.66 -15.23
CA SER A 172 19.99 -20.93 -15.84
C SER A 172 18.50 -21.19 -15.62
N MET A 173 18.00 -20.93 -14.40
CA MET A 173 16.56 -21.00 -14.12
C MET A 173 15.78 -20.04 -15.02
N ARG A 174 16.26 -18.79 -15.21
CA ARG A 174 15.61 -17.81 -16.10
C ARG A 174 15.55 -18.31 -17.54
N GLU A 175 16.59 -18.96 -18.04
CA GLU A 175 16.59 -19.54 -19.39
C GLU A 175 15.58 -20.67 -19.52
N HIS A 176 15.59 -21.63 -18.59
CA HIS A 176 14.63 -22.74 -18.58
C HIS A 176 13.18 -22.24 -18.49
N MET A 177 12.95 -21.21 -17.67
CA MET A 177 11.64 -20.63 -17.46
C MET A 177 11.05 -20.00 -18.72
N ARG A 178 11.88 -19.48 -19.64
CA ARG A 178 11.39 -18.98 -20.95
C ARG A 178 10.71 -20.09 -21.75
N THR A 179 11.28 -21.30 -21.74
CA THR A 179 10.70 -22.46 -22.42
C THR A 179 9.40 -22.92 -21.77
N LEU A 180 9.34 -22.95 -20.44
CA LEU A 180 8.11 -23.29 -19.70
C LEU A 180 7.00 -22.25 -19.97
N GLN A 181 7.35 -20.97 -19.95
CA GLN A 181 6.40 -19.89 -20.24
C GLN A 181 5.82 -19.99 -21.66
N ALA A 182 6.65 -20.35 -22.65
CA ALA A 182 6.19 -20.57 -24.02
C ALA A 182 5.21 -21.75 -24.12
N LYS A 183 5.48 -22.85 -23.42
CA LYS A 183 4.56 -24.00 -23.33
C LYS A 183 3.24 -23.60 -22.66
N TYR A 184 3.31 -22.88 -21.54
CA TYR A 184 2.15 -22.36 -20.82
C TYR A 184 1.26 -21.51 -21.73
N PHE A 185 1.84 -20.52 -22.42
CA PHE A 185 1.07 -19.67 -23.34
C PHE A 185 0.51 -20.40 -24.56
N LYS A 186 1.16 -21.49 -25.01
CA LYS A 186 0.60 -22.35 -26.05
C LYS A 186 -0.67 -23.04 -25.57
N VAL A 187 -0.66 -23.58 -24.35
CA VAL A 187 -1.82 -24.27 -23.75
C VAL A 187 -2.98 -23.32 -23.48
N TRP A 188 -2.68 -22.13 -22.95
CA TRP A 188 -3.69 -21.13 -22.59
C TRP A 188 -4.13 -20.22 -23.74
N ARG A 189 -3.65 -20.46 -24.96
CA ARG A 189 -4.01 -19.62 -26.12
C ARG A 189 -5.52 -19.68 -26.36
N GLY A 190 -6.16 -18.51 -26.32
CA GLY A 190 -7.61 -18.38 -26.55
C GLY A 190 -8.49 -18.78 -25.35
N ARG A 191 -7.89 -19.11 -24.20
CA ARG A 191 -8.60 -19.38 -22.94
C ARG A 191 -8.40 -18.21 -21.99
N ASP A 192 -9.43 -17.89 -21.23
CA ASP A 192 -9.36 -16.89 -20.17
C ASP A 192 -9.30 -17.62 -18.80
N PRO A 193 -8.20 -17.52 -18.04
CA PRO A 193 -8.06 -18.17 -16.74
C PRO A 193 -9.17 -17.86 -15.74
N TRP A 194 -9.81 -16.69 -15.85
CA TRP A 194 -10.84 -16.24 -14.92
C TRP A 194 -12.23 -16.82 -15.23
N THR A 195 -12.47 -17.17 -16.49
CA THR A 195 -13.75 -17.72 -16.98
C THR A 195 -13.63 -19.14 -17.54
N TYR A 196 -12.43 -19.73 -17.50
CA TYR A 196 -12.16 -21.07 -17.97
C TYR A 196 -12.96 -22.13 -17.18
N ARG A 197 -13.55 -23.07 -17.93
CA ARG A 197 -14.34 -24.18 -17.40
C ARG A 197 -13.71 -25.51 -17.78
N ASP A 198 -13.55 -26.38 -16.80
CA ASP A 198 -13.26 -27.81 -16.97
C ASP A 198 -14.44 -28.66 -16.45
N SER A 199 -14.26 -29.98 -16.39
CA SER A 199 -15.29 -30.93 -15.94
C SER A 199 -15.72 -30.74 -14.48
N GLU A 200 -14.92 -30.05 -13.67
CA GLU A 200 -15.16 -29.84 -12.23
C GLU A 200 -15.55 -28.38 -11.92
N THR A 201 -15.49 -27.49 -12.92
CA THR A 201 -15.71 -26.06 -12.72
C THR A 201 -17.21 -25.68 -12.82
N GLY A 202 -17.80 -25.35 -11.68
CA GLY A 202 -19.15 -24.81 -11.54
C GLY A 202 -19.22 -23.27 -11.67
N ASP A 203 -20.44 -22.74 -11.79
CA ASP A 203 -20.69 -21.29 -11.92
C ASP A 203 -20.30 -20.50 -10.67
N GLU A 204 -20.39 -21.12 -9.50
CA GLU A 204 -19.98 -20.51 -8.23
C GLU A 204 -18.49 -20.21 -8.21
N GLN A 205 -17.64 -21.17 -8.60
CA GLN A 205 -16.19 -20.99 -8.63
C GLN A 205 -15.77 -19.91 -9.64
N ILE A 206 -16.47 -19.79 -10.77
CA ILE A 206 -16.23 -18.69 -11.73
C ILE A 206 -16.58 -17.34 -11.10
N ARG A 207 -17.71 -17.24 -10.38
CA ARG A 207 -18.09 -16.02 -9.64
C ARG A 207 -17.05 -15.65 -8.58
N GLU A 208 -16.53 -16.63 -7.86
CA GLU A 208 -15.46 -16.40 -6.87
C GLU A 208 -14.17 -15.89 -7.53
N ARG A 209 -13.73 -16.52 -8.62
CA ARG A 209 -12.56 -16.08 -9.39
C ARG A 209 -12.69 -14.63 -9.84
N LEU A 210 -13.85 -14.26 -10.38
CA LEU A 210 -14.13 -12.88 -10.81
C LEU A 210 -14.19 -11.89 -9.64
N ALA A 211 -14.75 -12.30 -8.49
CA ALA A 211 -14.78 -11.46 -7.29
C ALA A 211 -13.36 -11.22 -6.74
N ILE A 212 -12.50 -12.24 -6.73
CA ILE A 212 -11.08 -12.13 -6.35
C ILE A 212 -10.36 -11.18 -7.31
N LEU A 213 -10.57 -11.32 -8.62
CA LEU A 213 -9.99 -10.43 -9.62
C LEU A 213 -10.41 -8.98 -9.42
N ASP A 214 -11.71 -8.70 -9.21
CA ASP A 214 -12.20 -7.33 -8.97
C ASP A 214 -11.58 -6.73 -7.70
N ALA A 215 -11.49 -7.51 -6.62
CA ALA A 215 -10.84 -7.09 -5.38
C ALA A 215 -9.35 -6.76 -5.61
N GLN A 216 -8.62 -7.62 -6.36
CA GLN A 216 -7.22 -7.38 -6.70
C GLN A 216 -7.04 -6.12 -7.55
N ILE A 217 -7.90 -5.91 -8.55
CA ILE A 217 -7.92 -4.70 -9.39
C ILE A 217 -8.03 -3.46 -8.50
N ARG A 218 -9.00 -3.44 -7.57
CA ARG A 218 -9.24 -2.30 -6.67
C ARG A 218 -8.06 -1.99 -5.76
N GLN A 219 -7.30 -3.01 -5.36
CA GLN A 219 -6.12 -2.82 -4.49
C GLN A 219 -4.91 -2.25 -5.23
N THR A 220 -4.89 -2.28 -6.57
CA THR A 220 -3.74 -1.76 -7.33
C THR A 220 -3.63 -0.24 -7.26
N ASN A 221 -2.39 0.28 -7.23
CA ASN A 221 -2.13 1.72 -7.33
C ASN A 221 -2.76 2.34 -8.59
N ARG A 222 -2.79 1.59 -9.70
CA ARG A 222 -3.41 2.03 -10.95
C ARG A 222 -4.88 2.36 -10.77
N TYR A 223 -5.63 1.48 -10.08
CA TYR A 223 -7.02 1.74 -9.74
C TYR A 223 -7.16 2.93 -8.79
N GLN A 224 -6.37 2.97 -7.72
CA GLN A 224 -6.43 4.03 -6.70
C GLN A 224 -6.19 5.42 -7.29
N LEU A 225 -5.24 5.56 -8.23
CA LEU A 225 -5.00 6.82 -8.94
C LEU A 225 -6.18 7.24 -9.82
N MET A 226 -6.79 6.29 -10.54
CA MET A 226 -8.00 6.59 -11.33
C MET A 226 -9.17 6.97 -10.43
N ARG A 227 -9.38 6.22 -9.34
CA ARG A 227 -10.42 6.51 -8.34
C ARG A 227 -10.27 7.93 -7.81
N SER A 228 -9.08 8.30 -7.37
CA SER A 228 -8.78 9.65 -6.88
C SER A 228 -9.10 10.71 -7.93
N ARG A 229 -8.60 10.54 -9.16
CA ARG A 229 -8.87 11.48 -10.27
C ARG A 229 -10.35 11.69 -10.57
N PHE A 230 -11.17 10.63 -10.46
CA PHE A 230 -12.59 10.71 -10.79
C PHE A 230 -13.47 11.13 -9.62
N LEU A 231 -13.12 10.74 -8.38
CA LEU A 231 -14.04 10.84 -7.24
C LEU A 231 -13.60 11.84 -6.17
N ASP A 232 -12.31 12.18 -6.04
CA ASP A 232 -11.85 12.98 -4.89
C ASP A 232 -12.52 14.36 -4.83
N GLY A 233 -12.86 14.97 -5.97
CA GLY A 233 -13.60 16.24 -6.00
C GLY A 233 -14.96 16.13 -5.32
N VAL A 234 -15.86 15.29 -5.86
CA VAL A 234 -17.22 15.12 -5.31
C VAL A 234 -17.20 14.52 -3.90
N LEU A 235 -16.22 13.67 -3.58
CA LEU A 235 -16.10 13.09 -2.25
C LEU A 235 -15.66 14.13 -1.23
N THR A 236 -14.78 15.06 -1.60
CA THR A 236 -14.39 16.17 -0.72
C THR A 236 -15.58 17.06 -0.40
N ASP A 237 -16.43 17.34 -1.40
CA ASP A 237 -17.64 18.15 -1.21
C ASP A 237 -18.61 17.45 -0.24
N ILE A 238 -18.88 16.15 -0.46
CA ILE A 238 -19.72 15.34 0.43
C ILE A 238 -19.13 15.23 1.85
N GLU A 239 -17.81 15.04 1.96
CA GLU A 239 -17.11 14.95 3.25
C GLU A 239 -17.20 16.27 4.04
N SER A 240 -17.16 17.41 3.36
CA SER A 240 -17.26 18.74 3.98
C SER A 240 -18.65 19.03 4.56
N GLU A 241 -19.69 18.44 3.99
CA GLU A 241 -21.08 18.62 4.42
C GLU A 241 -21.49 17.69 5.57
N LEU A 242 -20.85 16.51 5.67
CA LEU A 242 -21.27 15.44 6.58
C LEU A 242 -20.32 15.20 7.77
N ASP A 243 -19.23 15.96 7.86
CA ASP A 243 -18.19 15.91 8.90
C ASP A 243 -17.87 14.47 9.37
N THR A 244 -16.96 13.80 8.62
CA THR A 244 -16.24 12.54 8.97
C THR A 244 -16.69 11.20 8.37
N VAL A 245 -16.92 11.10 7.05
CA VAL A 245 -17.06 9.76 6.41
C VAL A 245 -16.19 9.63 5.16
N ASP A 246 -15.12 8.83 5.25
CA ASP A 246 -14.38 8.34 4.07
C ASP A 246 -15.30 7.37 3.31
N VAL A 247 -15.92 7.84 2.23
CA VAL A 247 -16.86 7.05 1.43
C VAL A 247 -16.07 6.05 0.59
N MET A 248 -16.21 4.77 0.92
CA MET A 248 -15.53 3.67 0.20
C MET A 248 -16.32 3.21 -1.03
N ASP A 249 -15.66 2.50 -1.93
CA ASP A 249 -16.31 1.89 -3.10
C ASP A 249 -17.48 0.97 -2.74
N SER A 250 -17.34 0.19 -1.65
CA SER A 250 -18.41 -0.65 -1.11
C SER A 250 -19.66 0.16 -0.78
N ASP A 251 -19.47 1.40 -0.32
CA ASP A 251 -20.54 2.26 0.15
C ASP A 251 -21.30 2.81 -1.05
N ILE A 252 -20.59 3.27 -2.08
CA ILE A 252 -21.16 3.68 -3.37
C ILE A 252 -21.94 2.52 -4.01
N ILE A 253 -21.35 1.31 -4.03
CA ILE A 253 -22.00 0.11 -4.58
C ILE A 253 -23.28 -0.21 -3.81
N ASN A 254 -23.26 -0.17 -2.47
CA ASN A 254 -24.44 -0.45 -1.66
C ASN A 254 -25.55 0.59 -1.90
N MET A 255 -25.21 1.87 -1.99
CA MET A 255 -26.17 2.95 -2.33
C MET A 255 -26.77 2.77 -3.73
N LEU A 256 -25.96 2.42 -4.73
CA LEU A 256 -26.44 2.11 -6.08
C LEU A 256 -27.34 0.87 -6.13
N ARG A 257 -27.03 -0.15 -5.32
CA ARG A 257 -27.86 -1.37 -5.23
C ARG A 257 -29.19 -1.06 -4.55
N GLN A 258 -29.21 -0.20 -3.53
CA GLN A 258 -30.44 0.23 -2.87
C GLN A 258 -31.41 0.92 -3.84
N GLU A 259 -30.93 1.74 -4.79
CA GLU A 259 -31.81 2.32 -5.82
C GLU A 259 -32.53 1.26 -6.66
N LYS A 260 -31.90 0.10 -6.87
CA LYS A 260 -32.48 -1.02 -7.62
C LYS A 260 -33.29 -1.97 -6.74
N GLN A 261 -32.97 -2.03 -5.45
CA GLN A 261 -33.56 -2.93 -4.46
C GLN A 261 -33.91 -2.13 -3.19
N PRO A 262 -35.12 -1.56 -3.12
CA PRO A 262 -35.50 -0.64 -2.03
C PRO A 262 -35.49 -1.24 -0.62
N THR A 263 -35.45 -2.57 -0.48
CA THR A 263 -35.43 -3.28 0.82
C THR A 263 -34.02 -3.73 1.24
N LEU A 264 -32.98 -3.35 0.50
CA LEU A 264 -31.62 -3.84 0.71
C LEU A 264 -31.05 -3.34 2.04
N PHE A 265 -31.18 -2.06 2.37
CA PHE A 265 -30.66 -1.51 3.62
C PHE A 265 -31.31 -2.14 4.85
N GLU A 266 -32.62 -2.38 4.82
CA GLU A 266 -33.38 -3.04 5.88
C GLU A 266 -32.92 -4.50 6.04
N THR A 267 -32.67 -5.19 4.92
CA THR A 267 -32.14 -6.57 4.93
C THR A 267 -30.71 -6.61 5.49
N MET A 268 -29.86 -5.67 5.09
CA MET A 268 -28.47 -5.57 5.58
C MET A 268 -28.41 -5.18 7.07
N GLN A 269 -29.35 -4.35 7.55
CA GLN A 269 -29.50 -4.03 8.96
C GLN A 269 -29.90 -5.25 9.78
N LYS A 270 -30.91 -6.01 9.30
CA LYS A 270 -31.37 -7.24 9.95
C LYS A 270 -30.25 -8.28 10.10
N ASN A 271 -29.40 -8.38 9.08
CA ASN A 271 -28.24 -9.28 9.08
C ASN A 271 -26.99 -8.69 9.75
N ARG A 272 -27.12 -7.56 10.48
CA ARG A 272 -26.03 -6.85 11.20
C ARG A 272 -24.84 -6.47 10.32
N SER A 273 -25.04 -6.39 9.00
CA SER A 273 -24.00 -6.04 8.02
C SER A 273 -23.85 -4.54 7.84
N LEU A 274 -24.84 -3.74 8.27
CA LEU A 274 -24.83 -2.28 8.16
C LEU A 274 -25.43 -1.64 9.42
N SER A 275 -24.76 -0.62 9.96
CA SER A 275 -25.24 0.08 11.16
C SER A 275 -26.30 1.13 10.83
N THR A 276 -27.17 1.43 11.79
CA THR A 276 -28.23 2.44 11.65
C THR A 276 -27.65 3.82 11.30
N ASN A 277 -26.53 4.21 11.92
CA ASN A 277 -25.85 5.48 11.62
C ASN A 277 -25.37 5.52 10.16
N LYS A 278 -24.81 4.41 9.66
CA LYS A 278 -24.33 4.34 8.28
C LYS A 278 -25.47 4.40 7.26
N ILE A 279 -26.62 3.80 7.57
CA ILE A 279 -27.83 3.91 6.75
C ILE A 279 -28.33 5.35 6.69
N ALA A 280 -28.35 6.06 7.82
CA ALA A 280 -28.75 7.46 7.86
C ALA A 280 -27.84 8.32 6.96
N ILE A 281 -26.52 8.14 7.06
CA ILE A 281 -25.53 8.80 6.20
C ILE A 281 -25.80 8.48 4.72
N TYR A 282 -25.99 7.21 4.35
CA TYR A 282 -26.26 6.83 2.97
C TYR A 282 -27.52 7.49 2.42
N ARG A 283 -28.59 7.55 3.22
CA ARG A 283 -29.83 8.23 2.83
C ARG A 283 -29.59 9.72 2.59
N THR A 284 -28.85 10.39 3.48
CA THR A 284 -28.49 11.81 3.31
C THR A 284 -27.68 12.05 2.04
N ILE A 285 -26.68 11.18 1.77
CA ILE A 285 -25.89 11.26 0.53
C ILE A 285 -26.80 11.08 -0.68
N MET A 286 -27.66 10.06 -0.69
CA MET A 286 -28.54 9.75 -1.83
C MET A 286 -29.58 10.84 -2.13
N THR A 287 -29.95 11.67 -1.15
CA THR A 287 -30.87 12.80 -1.34
C THR A 287 -30.20 14.08 -1.81
N ASN A 288 -28.87 14.17 -1.74
CA ASN A 288 -28.12 15.37 -2.09
C ASN A 288 -27.91 15.51 -3.61
N GLU A 289 -27.80 16.74 -4.12
CA GLU A 289 -27.43 17.03 -5.51
C GLU A 289 -26.10 16.35 -5.90
N ASN A 290 -25.15 16.29 -4.96
CA ASN A 290 -23.85 15.62 -5.11
C ASN A 290 -23.98 14.13 -5.46
N TRP A 291 -25.10 13.46 -5.13
CA TRP A 291 -25.34 12.06 -5.51
C TRP A 291 -25.40 11.86 -7.01
N THR A 292 -26.05 12.78 -7.73
CA THR A 292 -26.18 12.67 -9.19
C THR A 292 -24.81 12.79 -9.87
N THR A 293 -23.99 13.72 -9.41
CA THR A 293 -22.59 13.90 -9.83
C THR A 293 -21.76 12.66 -9.50
N LEU A 294 -21.87 12.13 -8.28
CA LEU A 294 -21.15 10.93 -7.83
C LEU A 294 -21.50 9.71 -8.70
N LYS A 295 -22.78 9.49 -9.02
CA LYS A 295 -23.20 8.38 -9.91
C LYS A 295 -22.59 8.51 -11.32
N LYS A 296 -22.57 9.72 -11.87
CA LYS A 296 -21.99 9.99 -13.20
C LYS A 296 -20.48 9.75 -13.21
N GLN A 297 -19.77 10.26 -12.20
CA GLN A 297 -18.33 10.06 -12.05
C GLN A 297 -17.98 8.60 -11.77
N TRP A 298 -18.75 7.91 -10.92
CA TRP A 298 -18.61 6.48 -10.67
C TRP A 298 -18.76 5.65 -11.95
N SER A 299 -19.79 5.92 -12.76
CA SER A 299 -20.00 5.22 -14.02
C SER A 299 -18.85 5.46 -15.01
N SER A 300 -18.32 6.69 -15.03
CA SER A 300 -17.15 7.07 -15.84
C SER A 300 -15.86 6.39 -15.36
N LEU A 301 -15.70 6.24 -14.04
CA LEU A 301 -14.61 5.47 -13.44
C LEU A 301 -14.71 4.01 -13.86
N GLN A 302 -15.88 3.36 -13.71
CA GLN A 302 -16.05 1.94 -14.04
C GLN A 302 -15.81 1.67 -15.54
N SER A 303 -16.28 2.54 -16.43
CA SER A 303 -16.01 2.40 -17.87
C SER A 303 -14.53 2.58 -18.21
N THR A 304 -13.87 3.55 -17.56
CA THR A 304 -12.42 3.78 -17.72
C THR A 304 -11.61 2.61 -17.18
N VAL A 305 -11.94 2.12 -15.97
CA VAL A 305 -11.30 0.94 -15.36
C VAL A 305 -11.44 -0.27 -16.27
N LYS A 306 -12.66 -0.55 -16.76
CA LYS A 306 -12.89 -1.66 -17.69
C LYS A 306 -12.03 -1.55 -18.96
N SER A 307 -11.96 -0.36 -19.55
CA SER A 307 -11.14 -0.10 -20.74
C SER A 307 -9.64 -0.25 -20.44
N GLU A 308 -9.16 0.37 -19.37
CA GLU A 308 -7.76 0.40 -18.97
C GLU A 308 -7.24 -0.99 -18.57
N PHE A 309 -8.02 -1.77 -17.83
CA PHE A 309 -7.63 -3.13 -17.43
C PHE A 309 -7.78 -4.14 -18.57
N ALA A 310 -8.71 -3.92 -19.52
CA ALA A 310 -8.79 -4.74 -20.72
C ALA A 310 -7.61 -4.53 -21.70
N LYS A 311 -6.87 -3.41 -21.58
CA LYS A 311 -5.64 -3.19 -22.35
C LYS A 311 -4.64 -4.26 -21.98
N ARG A 312 -4.19 -5.01 -22.99
CA ARG A 312 -3.30 -6.12 -22.77
C ARG A 312 -1.94 -5.61 -22.32
N VAL A 313 -1.58 -5.94 -21.09
CA VAL A 313 -0.27 -5.63 -20.53
C VAL A 313 0.63 -6.84 -20.73
N PRO A 314 1.89 -6.66 -21.18
CA PRO A 314 2.85 -7.75 -21.18
C PRO A 314 3.02 -8.26 -19.74
N MET A 315 2.46 -9.43 -19.46
CA MET A 315 2.54 -10.06 -18.15
C MET A 315 3.94 -10.67 -18.00
N LYS A 316 4.71 -10.17 -17.04
CA LYS A 316 5.91 -10.85 -16.55
C LYS A 316 5.45 -11.80 -15.46
N VAL A 317 5.20 -13.06 -15.83
CA VAL A 317 4.76 -14.09 -14.87
C VAL A 317 5.82 -14.32 -13.79
N LEU A 318 7.07 -13.88 -14.02
CA LEU A 318 8.17 -13.82 -13.04
C LEU A 318 9.02 -12.54 -13.22
N PRO A 319 9.61 -11.98 -12.14
CA PRO A 319 10.34 -10.72 -12.20
C PRO A 319 11.52 -10.83 -13.16
N THR A 320 11.41 -10.17 -14.31
CA THR A 320 12.43 -10.12 -15.35
C THR A 320 12.63 -8.66 -15.74
N THR A 321 13.81 -8.10 -15.48
CA THR A 321 14.22 -6.75 -15.94
C THR A 321 14.69 -6.81 -17.42
N PRO A 322 14.90 -5.67 -18.11
CA PRO A 322 14.11 -5.31 -19.28
C PRO A 322 14.89 -5.43 -20.59
N SER A 323 15.08 -6.63 -21.14
CA SER A 323 15.75 -6.69 -22.45
C SER A 323 15.36 -7.89 -23.31
N VAL A 324 14.07 -8.22 -23.43
CA VAL A 324 13.61 -8.92 -24.65
C VAL A 324 12.19 -8.43 -24.99
N LYS A 325 12.11 -7.57 -26.01
CA LYS A 325 10.86 -7.23 -26.69
C LYS A 325 10.48 -8.42 -27.58
N LYS A 326 9.62 -9.32 -27.08
CA LYS A 326 8.70 -10.17 -27.85
C LYS A 326 7.98 -11.13 -26.90
N THR A 327 6.75 -10.81 -26.50
CA THR A 327 5.82 -11.78 -25.90
C THR A 327 4.36 -11.32 -26.05
N PRO A 328 3.42 -12.27 -26.24
CA PRO A 328 2.02 -11.97 -26.50
C PRO A 328 1.26 -11.62 -25.23
N SER A 329 0.04 -11.15 -25.43
CA SER A 329 -0.65 -10.18 -24.59
C SER A 329 -1.92 -10.81 -23.97
N CYS A 330 -2.04 -10.88 -22.64
CA CYS A 330 -3.27 -11.35 -21.97
C CYS A 330 -4.24 -10.19 -21.72
N ARG A 331 -5.55 -10.45 -21.82
CA ARG A 331 -6.59 -9.56 -21.27
C ARG A 331 -6.64 -9.80 -19.76
N LEU A 332 -6.64 -8.73 -18.97
CA LEU A 332 -6.98 -8.75 -17.55
C LEU A 332 -8.46 -8.42 -17.40
#